data_AF-A0A5C2HH29-F1
#
_entry.id   AF-A0A5C2HH29-F1
#
_cell.length_a   1.000
_cell.length_b   1.000
_cell.length_c   1.000
_cell.angle_alpha   90.00
_cell.angle_beta   90.00
_cell.angle_gamma   90.00
#
_symmetry.space_group_name_H-M   'P 1'
#
loop_
_entity.id
_entity.type
_entity.pdbx_description
1 polymer ?
#
loop_
_entity_poly.entity_id
_entity_poly.type
_entity_poly.pdbx_seq_one_letter_code
_entity_poly.pdbx_strand_id
1 'polypeptide(L)'
;MSKIIGIILSLFTTGGIIGKIFYWIGRKITLTALIVPIQIGLVGAIVVLRISILGAILTLVIFSYNIINDLLAYIDTQLSVGMLEVPYLVLQSLGIIGALSDVFSMFSFVIVTFFIVFLSKLAVLTLSQISDQFYKVGVLLQLGLK
;
A
#
# COMPACT_ATOMS: atom_id res chain seq x y z
N MET A 1 5.58 -68.04 7.79
CA MET A 1 4.97 -66.92 8.56
C MET A 1 5.90 -65.71 8.70
N SER A 2 7.19 -65.85 9.02
CA SER A 2 8.08 -64.68 9.24
C SER A 2 8.22 -63.73 8.03
N LYS A 3 8.18 -64.25 6.79
CA LYS A 3 8.24 -63.42 5.57
C LYS A 3 7.03 -62.49 5.39
N ILE A 4 5.83 -62.95 5.76
CA ILE A 4 4.60 -62.15 5.63
C ILE A 4 4.61 -61.02 6.67
N ILE A 5 5.05 -61.32 7.90
CA ILE A 5 5.19 -60.34 8.98
C ILE A 5 6.25 -59.29 8.62
N GLY A 6 7.36 -59.68 8.01
CA GLY A 6 8.40 -58.76 7.52
C GLY A 6 7.92 -57.82 6.41
N ILE A 7 7.11 -58.33 5.46
CA ILE A 7 6.50 -57.50 4.41
C ILE A 7 5.51 -56.50 5.02
N ILE A 8 4.67 -56.94 5.97
CA ILE A 8 3.71 -56.07 6.66
C ILE A 8 4.45 -54.98 7.45
N LEU A 9 5.46 -55.33 8.24
CA LEU A 9 6.28 -54.35 8.97
C LEU A 9 6.99 -53.36 8.04
N SER A 10 7.44 -53.81 6.86
CA SER A 10 8.08 -52.93 5.87
C SER A 10 7.15 -51.84 5.35
N LEU A 11 5.83 -52.07 5.33
CA LEU A 11 4.82 -51.08 4.92
C LEU A 11 4.69 -49.91 5.89
N PHE A 12 5.00 -50.11 7.17
CA PHE A 12 4.89 -49.13 8.26
C PHE A 12 6.20 -48.40 8.61
N THR A 13 7.32 -48.79 8.01
CA THR A 13 8.58 -48.05 8.19
C THR A 13 8.52 -46.67 7.52
N THR A 14 9.40 -45.75 7.89
CA THR A 14 9.52 -44.40 7.30
C THR A 14 9.74 -44.41 5.78
N GLY A 15 10.22 -45.51 5.20
CA GLY A 15 10.32 -45.72 3.74
C GLY A 15 9.14 -46.49 3.11
N GLY A 16 8.26 -47.05 3.94
CA GLY A 16 7.10 -47.85 3.53
C GLY A 16 5.97 -47.02 2.94
N ILE A 17 5.05 -47.71 2.25
CA ILE A 17 3.92 -47.09 1.54
C ILE A 17 3.05 -46.24 2.48
N ILE A 18 2.80 -46.72 3.72
CA ILE A 18 1.95 -46.01 4.68
C ILE A 18 2.65 -44.76 5.22
N GLY A 19 3.95 -44.85 5.53
CA GLY A 19 4.75 -43.68 5.94
C GLY A 19 4.78 -42.57 4.89
N LYS A 20 4.90 -42.95 3.60
CA LYS A 20 4.85 -42.00 2.47
C LYS A 20 3.47 -41.34 2.33
N ILE A 21 2.38 -42.08 2.53
CA ILE A 21 1.01 -41.54 2.49
C ILE A 21 0.80 -40.51 3.61
N PHE A 22 1.19 -40.82 4.85
CA PHE A 22 1.06 -39.87 5.97
C PHE A 22 1.95 -38.63 5.79
N TYR A 23 3.17 -38.80 5.28
CA TYR A 23 4.04 -37.67 4.96
C TYR A 23 3.44 -36.77 3.87
N TRP A 24 2.84 -37.37 2.83
CA TRP A 24 2.15 -36.63 1.76
C TRP A 24 0.92 -35.88 2.28
N ILE A 25 0.08 -36.52 3.10
CA ILE A 25 -1.09 -35.89 3.73
C ILE A 25 -0.66 -34.75 4.66
N GLY A 26 0.33 -34.99 5.54
CA GLY A 26 0.83 -33.98 6.47
C GLY A 26 1.42 -32.77 5.76
N ARG A 27 2.18 -32.99 4.68
CA ARG A 27 2.71 -31.93 3.81
C ARG A 27 1.61 -31.15 3.10
N LYS A 28 0.56 -31.83 2.62
CA LYS A 28 -0.59 -31.15 2.01
C LYS A 28 -1.28 -30.25 3.02
N ILE A 29 -1.69 -30.79 4.17
CA ILE A 29 -2.41 -30.03 5.20
C ILE A 29 -1.62 -28.80 5.66
N THR A 30 -0.32 -28.94 5.90
CA THR A 30 0.52 -27.79 6.32
C THR A 30 0.63 -26.72 5.24
N LEU A 31 0.76 -27.10 3.96
CA LEU A 31 0.79 -26.15 2.85
C LEU A 31 -0.56 -25.43 2.68
N THR A 32 -1.68 -26.16 2.59
CA THR A 32 -2.99 -25.56 2.30
C THR A 32 -3.66 -24.90 3.50
N ALA A 33 -3.53 -25.47 4.71
CA ALA A 33 -4.26 -24.98 5.87
C ALA A 33 -3.51 -23.91 6.67
N LEU A 34 -2.18 -23.84 6.54
CA LEU A 34 -1.37 -22.94 7.36
C LEU A 34 -0.67 -21.87 6.52
N ILE A 35 0.04 -22.26 5.46
CA ILE A 35 0.86 -21.32 4.67
C ILE A 35 -0.01 -20.42 3.78
N VAL A 36 -1.00 -20.98 3.10
CA VAL A 36 -1.87 -20.22 2.17
C VAL A 36 -2.68 -19.11 2.88
N PRO A 37 -3.38 -19.37 4.01
CA PRO A 37 -4.14 -18.32 4.70
C PRO A 37 -3.26 -17.19 5.24
N ILE A 38 -2.06 -17.50 5.73
CA ILE A 38 -1.10 -16.50 6.21
C ILE A 38 -0.65 -15.60 5.05
N GLN A 39 -0.36 -16.16 3.88
CA GLN A 39 0.03 -15.38 2.71
C GLN A 39 -1.11 -14.48 2.22
N ILE A 40 -2.35 -14.97 2.20
CA ILE A 40 -3.52 -14.16 1.84
C ILE A 40 -3.72 -13.02 2.84
N GLY A 41 -3.59 -13.30 4.15
CA GLY A 41 -3.69 -12.29 5.21
C GLY A 41 -2.64 -11.19 5.08
N LEU A 42 -1.39 -11.57 4.80
CA LEU A 42 -0.29 -10.61 4.56
C LEU A 42 -0.54 -9.76 3.32
N VAL A 43 -1.01 -10.36 2.21
CA VAL A 43 -1.35 -9.61 1.00
C VAL A 43 -2.49 -8.62 1.29
N GLY A 44 -3.53 -9.05 2.00
CA GLY A 44 -4.64 -8.19 2.42
C GLY A 44 -4.17 -7.02 3.29
N ALA A 45 -3.32 -7.27 4.27
CA ALA A 45 -2.73 -6.23 5.12
C ALA A 45 -1.90 -5.22 4.32
N ILE A 46 -1.10 -5.70 3.36
CA ILE A 46 -0.30 -4.83 2.47
C ILE A 46 -1.20 -3.95 1.60
N VAL A 47 -2.30 -4.49 1.07
CA VAL A 47 -3.28 -3.73 0.29
C VAL A 47 -3.89 -2.62 1.13
N VAL A 48 -4.40 -2.95 2.32
CA VAL A 48 -5.03 -1.98 3.23
C VAL A 48 -4.05 -0.89 3.63
N LEU A 49 -2.84 -1.26 4.06
CA LEU A 49 -1.80 -0.30 4.45
C LEU A 49 -1.48 0.68 3.32
N ARG A 50 -1.42 0.21 2.08
CA ARG A 50 -1.14 1.09 0.93
C ARG A 50 -2.31 1.98 0.54
N ILE A 51 -3.55 1.50 0.66
CA ILE A 51 -4.75 2.34 0.51
C ILE A 51 -4.79 3.42 1.61
N SER A 52 -4.41 3.08 2.84
CA SER A 52 -4.31 4.06 3.92
C SER A 52 -3.23 5.11 3.65
N ILE A 53 -2.08 4.73 3.08
CA ILE A 53 -1.04 5.68 2.66
C ILE A 53 -1.57 6.61 1.55
N LEU A 54 -2.29 6.07 0.58
CA LEU A 54 -2.95 6.86 -0.47
C LEU A 54 -3.90 7.89 0.12
N GLY A 55 -4.76 7.47 1.06
CA GLY A 55 -5.66 8.37 1.77
C GLY A 55 -4.93 9.44 2.56
N ALA A 56 -3.87 9.07 3.29
CA ALA A 56 -3.08 10.02 4.08
C ALA A 56 -2.42 11.10 3.22
N ILE A 57 -1.89 10.72 2.04
CA ILE A 57 -1.28 11.67 1.10
C ILE A 57 -2.31 12.65 0.55
N LEU A 58 -3.49 12.16 0.14
CA LEU A 58 -4.59 13.02 -0.32
C LEU A 58 -5.01 14.02 0.76
N THR A 59 -5.17 13.56 1.99
CA THR A 59 -5.51 14.42 3.13
C THR A 59 -4.43 15.48 3.38
N LEU A 60 -3.15 15.10 3.28
CA LEU A 60 -2.04 16.03 3.46
C LEU A 60 -2.05 17.13 2.40
N VAL A 61 -2.30 16.78 1.14
CA VAL A 61 -2.42 17.74 0.03
C VAL A 61 -3.57 18.72 0.25
N ILE A 62 -4.75 18.22 0.62
CA ILE A 62 -5.92 19.07 0.92
C ILE A 62 -5.63 19.99 2.11
N PHE A 63 -4.99 19.45 3.15
CA PHE A 63 -4.63 20.21 4.34
C PHE A 63 -3.63 21.33 4.02
N SER A 64 -2.59 21.05 3.24
CA SER A 64 -1.63 22.06 2.81
C SER A 64 -2.28 23.17 1.99
N TYR A 65 -3.20 22.82 1.09
CA TYR A 65 -3.95 23.81 0.29
C TYR A 65 -4.81 24.71 1.18
N ASN A 66 -5.54 24.13 2.13
CA ASN A 66 -6.39 24.88 3.04
C ASN A 66 -5.58 25.84 3.92
N ILE A 67 -4.45 25.39 4.49
CA ILE A 67 -3.58 26.25 5.30
C ILE A 67 -3.09 27.46 4.52
N ILE A 68 -2.71 27.29 3.24
CA ILE A 68 -2.22 28.39 2.42
C ILE A 68 -3.34 29.41 2.17
N ASN A 69 -4.55 28.95 1.85
CA ASN A 69 -5.70 29.82 1.67
C ASN A 69 -6.08 30.56 2.96
N ASP A 70 -6.07 29.87 4.09
CA ASP A 70 -6.35 30.48 5.40
C ASP A 70 -5.29 31.55 5.74
N LEU A 71 -4.03 31.30 5.40
CA LEU A 71 -2.94 32.25 5.61
C LEU A 71 -3.08 33.48 4.71
N LEU A 72 -3.47 33.32 3.44
CA LEU A 72 -3.77 34.43 2.54
C LEU A 72 -4.96 35.25 3.03
N ALA A 73 -6.03 34.60 3.51
CA ALA A 73 -7.18 35.28 4.09
C ALA A 73 -6.83 36.02 5.39
N TYR A 74 -5.95 35.47 6.21
CA TYR A 74 -5.44 36.12 7.41
C TYR A 74 -4.60 37.37 7.09
N ILE A 75 -3.72 37.28 6.08
CA ILE A 75 -2.94 38.41 5.57
C ILE A 75 -3.89 39.53 5.12
N ASP A 76 -4.90 39.20 4.32
CA ASP A 76 -5.85 40.20 3.78
C ASP A 76 -6.68 40.88 4.88
N THR A 77 -7.06 40.15 5.93
CA THR A 77 -7.88 40.70 7.03
C THR A 77 -7.10 41.48 8.08
N GLN A 78 -5.85 41.12 8.36
CA GLN A 78 -5.06 41.76 9.42
C GLN A 78 -4.16 42.88 8.91
N LEU A 79 -3.67 42.80 7.66
CA LEU A 79 -2.81 43.84 7.08
C LEU A 79 -3.59 44.96 6.42
N SER A 80 -4.89 44.77 6.16
CA SER A 80 -5.79 45.82 5.70
C SER A 80 -6.21 46.79 6.80
N VAL A 81 -5.78 46.57 8.05
CA VAL A 81 -6.16 47.42 9.20
C VAL A 81 -4.91 47.83 9.99
N GLY A 82 -4.65 49.14 10.07
CA GLY A 82 -3.63 49.72 10.96
C GLY A 82 -2.35 50.18 10.26
N MET A 83 -1.22 50.18 10.98
CA MET A 83 0.04 50.83 10.53
C MET A 83 0.67 50.21 9.26
N LEU A 84 0.20 49.02 8.86
CA LEU A 84 0.67 48.27 7.69
C LEU A 84 -0.26 48.39 6.46
N GLU A 85 -1.35 49.14 6.56
CA GLU A 85 -2.33 49.32 5.49
C GLU A 85 -1.73 49.98 4.25
N VAL A 86 -0.94 51.04 4.43
CA VAL A 86 -0.32 51.78 3.31
C VAL A 86 0.68 50.91 2.54
N PRO A 87 1.64 50.21 3.18
CA PRO A 87 2.47 49.22 2.48
C PRO A 87 1.67 48.10 1.82
N TYR A 88 0.60 47.62 2.46
CA TYR A 88 -0.25 46.56 1.91
C TYR A 88 -0.96 46.99 0.63
N LEU A 89 -1.57 48.18 0.61
CA LEU A 89 -2.22 48.74 -0.58
C LEU A 89 -1.22 49.00 -1.72
N VAL A 90 0.03 49.37 -1.40
CA VAL A 90 1.10 49.48 -2.41
C VAL A 90 1.44 48.11 -3.01
N LEU A 91 1.58 47.07 -2.19
CA LEU A 91 1.83 45.71 -2.69
C LEU A 91 0.64 45.15 -3.49
N GLN A 92 -0.58 45.47 -3.07
CA GLN A 92 -1.80 45.07 -3.77
C GLN A 92 -1.95 45.79 -5.12
N SER A 93 -1.68 47.10 -5.18
CA SER A 93 -1.73 47.88 -6.43
C SER A 93 -0.63 47.52 -7.42
N LEU A 94 0.53 47.05 -6.93
CA LEU A 94 1.58 46.44 -7.76
C LEU A 94 1.21 45.03 -8.26
N GLY A 95 0.07 44.47 -7.82
CA GLY A 95 -0.37 43.13 -8.18
C GLY A 95 0.42 42.01 -7.53
N ILE A 96 1.31 42.31 -6.57
CA ILE A 96 2.18 41.31 -5.93
C ILE A 96 1.36 40.28 -5.15
N ILE A 97 0.31 40.72 -4.45
CA ILE A 97 -0.59 39.83 -3.71
C ILE A 97 -1.35 38.87 -4.65
N GLY A 98 -1.83 39.39 -5.78
CA GLY A 98 -2.49 38.58 -6.81
C GLY A 98 -1.54 37.57 -7.45
N ALA A 99 -0.34 38.02 -7.83
CA ALA A 99 0.69 37.16 -8.39
C ALA A 99 1.14 36.07 -7.39
N LEU A 100 1.21 36.38 -6.10
CA LEU A 100 1.52 35.39 -5.06
C LEU A 100 0.44 34.31 -4.99
N SER A 101 -0.84 34.71 -5.00
CA SER A 101 -1.98 33.80 -5.02
C SER A 101 -1.96 32.89 -6.26
N ASP A 102 -1.71 33.45 -7.44
CA ASP A 102 -1.64 32.70 -8.70
C ASP A 102 -0.48 31.69 -8.70
N VAL A 103 0.70 32.10 -8.20
CA VAL A 103 1.86 31.21 -8.06
C VAL A 103 1.56 30.08 -7.08
N PHE A 104 0.92 30.35 -5.95
CA PHE A 104 0.53 29.32 -4.98
C PHE A 104 -0.53 28.35 -5.53
N SER A 105 -1.48 28.85 -6.33
CA SER A 105 -2.47 28.03 -7.03
C SER A 105 -1.78 27.09 -8.03
N MET A 106 -0.87 27.60 -8.87
CA MET A 106 -0.08 26.77 -9.79
C MET A 106 0.82 25.78 -9.06
N PHE A 107 1.46 26.21 -7.96
CA PHE A 107 2.30 25.35 -7.14
C PHE A 107 1.51 24.20 -6.51
N SER A 108 0.27 24.46 -6.07
CA SER A 108 -0.64 23.44 -5.57
C SER A 108 -0.97 22.41 -6.64
N PHE A 109 -1.25 22.84 -7.87
CA PHE A 109 -1.51 21.93 -9.00
C PHE A 109 -0.30 21.07 -9.37
N VAL A 110 0.90 21.66 -9.40
CA VAL A 110 2.15 20.94 -9.66
C VAL A 110 2.43 19.91 -8.56
N ILE A 111 2.24 20.27 -7.30
CA ILE A 111 2.36 19.35 -6.16
C ILE A 111 1.37 18.20 -6.30
N VAL A 112 0.09 18.50 -6.55
CA VAL A 112 -0.95 17.49 -6.74
C VAL A 112 -0.56 16.52 -7.86
N THR A 113 -0.12 17.05 -9.00
CA THR A 113 0.29 16.25 -10.15
C THR A 113 1.50 15.38 -9.84
N PHE A 114 2.51 15.93 -9.17
CA PHE A 114 3.69 15.19 -8.72
C PHE A 114 3.32 14.05 -7.77
N PHE A 115 2.43 14.31 -6.80
CA PHE A 115 1.92 13.29 -5.91
C PHE A 115 1.13 12.22 -6.68
N ILE A 116 0.24 12.59 -7.61
CA ILE A 116 -0.49 11.62 -8.44
C ILE A 116 0.47 10.71 -9.21
N VAL A 117 1.51 11.25 -9.84
CA VAL A 117 2.53 10.45 -10.54
C VAL A 117 3.25 9.51 -9.58
N PHE A 118 3.63 10.00 -8.40
CA PHE A 118 4.25 9.17 -7.36
C PHE A 118 3.31 8.05 -6.90
N LEU A 119 2.02 8.35 -6.73
CA LEU A 119 0.98 7.40 -6.37
C LEU A 119 0.76 6.35 -7.47
N SER A 120 0.69 6.75 -8.74
CA SER A 120 0.58 5.81 -9.87
C SER A 120 1.77 4.85 -9.91
N LYS A 121 3.00 5.36 -9.69
CA LYS A 121 4.20 4.51 -9.63
C LYS A 121 4.12 3.52 -8.47
N LEU A 122 3.70 3.98 -7.29
CA LEU A 122 3.53 3.13 -6.11
C LEU A 122 2.47 2.07 -6.37
N ALA A 123 1.32 2.44 -6.97
CA ALA A 123 0.24 1.52 -7.32
C ALA A 123 0.70 0.43 -8.30
N VAL A 124 1.42 0.79 -9.37
CA VAL A 124 1.94 -0.19 -10.36
C VAL A 124 2.91 -1.18 -9.72
N LEU A 125 3.88 -0.69 -8.93
CA LEU A 125 4.83 -1.56 -8.22
C LEU A 125 4.11 -2.49 -7.25
N THR A 126 3.06 -2.00 -6.60
CA THR A 126 2.24 -2.78 -5.68
C THR A 126 1.48 -3.88 -6.41
N LEU A 127 0.80 -3.55 -7.51
CA LEU A 127 0.06 -4.50 -8.33
C LEU A 127 0.96 -5.61 -8.86
N SER A 128 2.16 -5.26 -9.31
CA SER A 128 3.17 -6.24 -9.73
C SER A 128 3.55 -7.19 -8.60
N GLN A 129 3.87 -6.66 -7.41
CA GLN A 129 4.24 -7.47 -6.25
C GLN A 129 3.09 -8.37 -5.77
N ILE A 130 1.87 -7.84 -5.77
CA ILE A 130 0.66 -8.60 -5.44
C ILE A 130 0.45 -9.72 -6.45
N SER A 131 0.55 -9.43 -7.74
CA SER A 131 0.41 -10.41 -8.81
C SER A 131 1.42 -11.55 -8.66
N ASP A 132 2.68 -11.24 -8.36
CA ASP A 132 3.72 -12.24 -8.11
C ASP A 132 3.41 -13.11 -6.87
N GLN A 133 2.91 -12.52 -5.79
CA GLN A 133 2.53 -13.26 -4.58
C GLN A 133 1.32 -14.16 -4.84
N PHE A 134 0.30 -13.67 -5.55
CA PHE A 134 -0.84 -14.50 -5.95
C PHE A 134 -0.43 -15.63 -6.89
N TYR A 135 0.50 -15.38 -7.81
CA TYR A 135 1.06 -16.42 -8.66
C TYR A 135 1.77 -17.50 -7.84
N LYS A 136 2.61 -17.10 -6.87
CA LYS A 136 3.28 -18.04 -5.95
C LYS A 136 2.29 -18.84 -5.11
N VAL A 137 1.25 -18.20 -4.56
CA VAL A 137 0.17 -18.89 -3.84
C VAL A 137 -0.53 -19.90 -4.75
N GLY A 138 -0.84 -19.52 -5.99
CA GLY A 138 -1.45 -20.40 -6.99
C GLY A 138 -0.59 -21.62 -7.33
N VAL A 139 0.72 -21.43 -7.52
CA VAL A 139 1.68 -22.52 -7.75
C VAL A 139 1.80 -23.43 -6.52
N LEU A 140 1.85 -22.87 -5.30
CA LEU A 140 1.90 -23.64 -4.05
C LEU A 140 0.62 -24.47 -3.85
N LEU A 141 -0.55 -23.92 -4.18
CA LEU A 141 -1.82 -24.65 -4.19
C LEU A 141 -1.79 -25.80 -5.20
N GLN A 142 -1.27 -25.57 -6.41
CA GLN A 142 -1.15 -26.60 -7.44
C GLN A 142 -0.17 -27.72 -7.04
N LEU A 143 0.96 -27.37 -6.40
CA LEU A 143 1.94 -28.31 -5.85
C LEU A 143 1.42 -29.05 -4.62
N GLY A 144 0.52 -28.45 -3.84
CA GLY A 144 -0.20 -29.09 -2.74
C GLY A 144 -1.43 -29.89 -3.19
N LEU A 145 -1.88 -29.76 -4.44
CA LEU A 145 -2.99 -30.53 -5.00
C LEU A 145 -2.51 -31.74 -5.81
N LYS A 146 -1.36 -31.65 -6.48
CA LYS A 146 -0.64 -32.82 -7.03
C LYS A 146 -0.04 -33.68 -5.93
#